data_AF-A0A2V9JUK4-F1
#
_entry.id   AF-A0A2V9JUK4-F1
#
_cell.length_a   1.000
_cell.length_b   1.000
_cell.length_c   1.000
_cell.angle_alpha   90.00
_cell.angle_beta   90.00
_cell.angle_gamma   90.00
#
_symmetry.space_group_name_H-M   'P 1'
#
loop_
_entity.id
_entity.type
_entity.pdbx_description
1 polymer ?
#
loop_
_entity_poly.entity_id
_entity_poly.type
_entity_poly.pdbx_seq_one_letter_code
_entity_poly.pdbx_strand_id
1 'polypeptide(L)'
;TGSKHGAEKGELTFMIGGERKVLERVMPVLRVLGKKHIYCGQNGLGLAAKLAQNAIQATMVEVFCEGLVLAAKCGVSPQTMFEIIQSSMARAGLTDFKAPFIFKGDFSPYFPL
;
A
#
# COMPACT_ATOMS: atom_id res chain seq x y z
N THR A 1 -0.91 6.94 2.35
CA THR A 1 0.13 6.01 2.86
C THR A 1 0.45 6.37 4.30
N GLY A 2 1.11 5.49 5.05
CA GLY A 2 1.44 5.70 6.47
C GLY A 2 2.95 5.75 6.76
N SER A 3 3.78 6.04 5.75
CA SER A 3 5.23 6.06 5.93
C SER A 3 5.68 7.28 6.74
N LYS A 4 6.84 7.17 7.41
CA LYS A 4 7.48 8.26 8.15
C LYS A 4 7.54 9.57 7.34
N HIS A 5 7.97 9.47 6.08
CA HIS A 5 8.06 10.62 5.18
C HIS A 5 6.71 11.30 4.94
N GLY A 6 5.63 10.52 4.79
CA GLY A 6 4.28 11.06 4.65
C GLY A 6 3.78 11.71 5.94
N ALA A 7 4.18 11.21 7.11
CA ALA A 7 3.87 11.82 8.39
C ALA A 7 4.56 13.17 8.57
N GLU A 8 5.87 13.24 8.28
CA GLU A 8 6.66 14.47 8.39
C GLU A 8 6.14 15.61 7.50
N LYS A 9 5.56 15.26 6.34
CA LYS A 9 4.99 16.23 5.39
C LYS A 9 3.51 16.57 5.64
N GLY A 10 2.86 15.95 6.63
CA GLY A 10 1.41 16.13 6.84
C GLY A 10 0.56 15.55 5.70
N GLU A 11 1.02 14.47 5.06
CA GLU A 11 0.40 13.88 3.87
C GLU A 11 -0.29 12.53 4.14
N LEU A 12 -0.51 12.20 5.40
CA LEU A 12 -1.13 10.94 5.79
C LEU A 12 -2.53 10.76 5.20
N THR A 13 -2.86 9.49 5.02
CA THR A 13 -4.23 9.04 4.74
C THR A 13 -4.79 8.37 5.99
N PHE A 14 -5.81 8.95 6.58
CA PHE A 14 -6.48 8.43 7.76
C PHE A 14 -7.67 7.54 7.37
N MET A 15 -7.77 6.38 8.03
CA MET A 15 -8.93 5.48 8.01
C MET A 15 -9.56 5.52 9.39
N ILE A 16 -10.74 6.13 9.52
CA ILE A 16 -11.25 6.60 10.81
C ILE A 16 -12.54 5.84 11.16
N GLY A 17 -12.50 5.06 12.24
CA GLY A 17 -13.69 4.47 12.85
C GLY A 17 -13.95 5.10 14.22
N GLY A 18 -15.19 5.53 14.49
CA GLY A 18 -15.58 6.14 15.76
C GLY A 18 -16.86 6.97 15.67
N GLU A 19 -17.23 7.62 16.76
CA GLU A 19 -18.40 8.50 16.77
C GLU A 19 -18.18 9.75 15.91
N ARG A 20 -19.20 10.12 15.12
CA ARG A 20 -19.12 11.27 14.21
C ARG A 20 -18.83 12.58 14.93
N LYS A 21 -19.49 12.81 16.07
CA LYS A 21 -19.30 14.02 16.91
C LYS A 21 -17.85 14.15 17.41
N VAL A 22 -17.24 13.03 17.79
CA VAL A 22 -15.84 13.02 18.23
C VAL A 22 -14.91 13.31 17.05
N LEU A 23 -15.15 12.68 15.89
CA LEU A 23 -14.39 12.95 14.67
C LEU A 23 -14.45 14.43 14.28
N GLU A 24 -15.61 15.05 14.26
CA GLU A 24 -15.78 16.47 13.95
C GLU A 24 -14.96 17.37 14.88
N ARG A 25 -14.98 17.06 16.19
CA ARG A 25 -14.21 17.79 17.19
C ARG A 25 -12.69 17.69 16.99
N VAL A 26 -12.18 16.52 16.57
CA VAL A 26 -10.72 16.30 16.38
C VAL A 26 -10.24 16.58 14.95
N MET A 27 -11.16 16.77 14.00
CA MET A 27 -10.85 17.00 12.59
C MET A 27 -9.86 18.16 12.35
N PRO A 28 -9.90 19.30 13.08
CA PRO A 28 -8.91 20.36 12.90
C PRO A 28 -7.47 19.88 13.06
N VAL A 29 -7.20 19.00 14.03
CA VAL A 29 -5.87 18.43 14.25
C VAL A 29 -5.52 17.44 13.14
N LEU A 30 -6.46 16.54 12.79
CA LEU A 30 -6.22 15.53 11.76
C LEU A 30 -5.91 16.15 10.39
N ARG A 31 -6.51 17.31 10.06
CA ARG A 31 -6.26 18.02 8.81
C ARG A 31 -4.83 18.56 8.68
N VAL A 32 -4.16 18.86 9.78
CA VAL A 32 -2.74 19.28 9.76
C VAL A 32 -1.83 18.08 9.46
N LEU A 33 -2.23 16.89 9.89
CA LEU A 33 -1.42 15.67 9.80
C LEU A 33 -1.58 14.91 8.48
N GLY A 34 -2.61 15.20 7.70
CA GLY A 34 -2.93 14.40 6.52
C GLY A 34 -3.72 15.11 5.45
N LYS A 35 -3.60 14.58 4.23
CA LYS A 35 -4.30 15.09 3.03
C LYS A 35 -5.64 14.39 2.77
N LYS A 36 -5.91 13.25 3.42
CA LYS A 36 -7.13 12.47 3.19
C LYS A 36 -7.63 11.82 4.48
N HIS A 37 -8.93 11.95 4.72
CA HIS A 37 -9.61 11.44 5.92
C HIS A 37 -10.85 10.66 5.51
N ILE A 38 -10.78 9.34 5.60
CA ILE A 38 -11.85 8.43 5.18
C ILE A 38 -12.58 7.98 6.43
N TYR A 39 -13.86 8.32 6.55
CA TYR A 39 -14.71 7.81 7.61
C TYR A 39 -15.19 6.40 7.26
N CYS A 40 -14.79 5.43 8.07
CA CYS A 40 -15.07 4.01 7.88
C CYS A 40 -16.31 3.55 8.67
N GLY A 41 -16.88 4.41 9.51
CA GLY A 41 -18.07 4.13 10.33
C GLY A 41 -17.76 4.09 11.82
N GLN A 42 -18.43 3.20 12.56
CA GLN A 42 -18.30 3.09 14.01
C GLN A 42 -16.89 2.63 14.46
N ASN A 43 -16.68 2.62 15.78
CA ASN A 43 -15.43 2.16 16.39
C ASN A 43 -15.04 0.77 15.85
N GLY A 44 -13.74 0.56 15.60
CA GLY A 44 -13.21 -0.67 15.02
C GLY A 44 -13.19 -0.70 13.48
N LEU A 45 -14.08 0.01 12.79
CA LEU A 45 -14.15 -0.10 11.32
C LEU A 45 -12.96 0.54 10.59
N GLY A 46 -12.31 1.55 11.18
CA GLY A 46 -11.04 2.08 10.66
C GLY A 46 -9.90 1.06 10.75
N LEU A 47 -9.85 0.27 11.83
CA LEU A 47 -8.90 -0.83 12.00
C LEU A 47 -9.16 -1.95 10.99
N ALA A 48 -10.42 -2.38 10.87
CA ALA A 48 -10.81 -3.40 9.90
C ALA A 48 -10.46 -3.00 8.46
N ALA A 49 -10.74 -1.74 8.08
CA ALA A 49 -10.35 -1.19 6.78
C ALA A 49 -8.83 -1.23 6.58
N LYS A 50 -8.04 -0.90 7.62
CA LYS A 50 -6.58 -0.92 7.55
C LYS A 50 -6.02 -2.34 7.41
N LEU A 51 -6.59 -3.30 8.13
CA LEU A 51 -6.21 -4.72 8.01
C LEU A 51 -6.51 -5.25 6.61
N ALA A 52 -7.72 -5.01 6.10
CA ALA A 52 -8.09 -5.41 4.74
C ALA A 52 -7.16 -4.76 3.69
N GLN A 53 -6.87 -3.47 3.84
CA GLN A 53 -5.96 -2.74 2.95
C GLN A 53 -4.53 -3.32 2.98
N ASN A 54 -4.01 -3.69 4.14
CA ASN A 54 -2.71 -4.32 4.27
C ASN A 54 -2.69 -5.74 3.68
N ALA A 55 -3.75 -6.54 3.88
CA ALA A 55 -3.87 -7.87 3.30
C ALA A 55 -3.81 -7.82 1.76
N ILE A 56 -4.59 -6.91 1.15
CA ILE A 56 -4.54 -6.68 -0.31
C ILE A 56 -3.11 -6.33 -0.76
N GLN A 57 -2.42 -5.45 -0.04
CA GLN A 57 -1.05 -5.07 -0.37
C GLN A 57 -0.06 -6.24 -0.27
N ALA A 58 -0.19 -7.07 0.76
CA ALA A 58 0.65 -8.25 0.93
C ALA A 58 0.45 -9.23 -0.25
N THR A 59 -0.79 -9.59 -0.54
CA THR A 59 -1.13 -10.50 -1.65
C THR A 59 -0.70 -9.96 -3.01
N MET A 60 -0.81 -8.64 -3.26
CA MET A 60 -0.32 -8.03 -4.50
C MET A 60 1.18 -8.28 -4.71
N VAL A 61 1.99 -8.15 -3.66
CA VAL A 61 3.45 -8.36 -3.77
C VAL A 61 3.78 -9.83 -3.90
N GLU A 62 3.08 -10.70 -3.16
CA GLU A 62 3.23 -12.15 -3.22
C GLU A 62 2.97 -12.66 -4.65
N VAL A 63 1.79 -12.38 -5.20
CA VAL A 63 1.40 -12.82 -6.55
C VAL A 63 2.31 -12.22 -7.63
N PHE A 64 2.77 -10.99 -7.45
CA PHE A 64 3.74 -10.37 -8.36
C PHE A 64 5.06 -11.15 -8.39
N CYS A 65 5.62 -11.49 -7.22
CA CYS A 65 6.85 -12.26 -7.13
C CYS A 65 6.68 -13.68 -7.69
N GLU A 66 5.59 -14.37 -7.36
CA GLU A 66 5.29 -15.70 -7.89
C GLU A 66 5.14 -15.70 -9.42
N GLY A 67 4.44 -14.71 -9.97
CA GLY A 67 4.28 -14.55 -11.42
C GLY A 67 5.62 -14.34 -12.14
N LEU A 68 6.53 -13.55 -11.57
CA LEU A 68 7.89 -13.37 -12.11
C LEU A 68 8.70 -14.67 -12.07
N VAL A 69 8.64 -15.42 -10.97
CA VAL A 69 9.35 -16.71 -10.84
C VAL A 69 8.79 -17.75 -11.80
N LEU A 70 7.46 -17.82 -11.94
CA LEU A 70 6.78 -18.70 -12.89
C LEU A 70 7.23 -18.39 -14.33
N ALA A 71 7.18 -17.12 -14.74
CA ALA A 71 7.61 -16.68 -16.05
C ALA A 71 9.08 -17.03 -16.33
N ALA A 72 9.96 -16.79 -15.36
CA ALA A 72 11.38 -17.13 -15.43
C ALA A 72 11.61 -18.64 -15.64
N LYS A 73 10.88 -19.49 -14.90
CA LYS A 73 10.95 -20.96 -15.08
C LYS A 73 10.47 -21.43 -16.44
N CYS A 74 9.58 -20.68 -17.09
CA CYS A 74 9.13 -20.91 -18.46
C CYS A 74 10.05 -20.29 -19.54
N GLY A 75 11.14 -19.62 -19.15
CA GLY A 75 12.10 -19.01 -20.07
C GLY A 75 11.82 -17.55 -20.43
N VAL A 76 10.83 -16.90 -19.82
CA VAL A 76 10.55 -15.46 -20.01
C VAL A 76 11.33 -14.66 -18.97
N SER A 77 12.14 -13.70 -19.40
CA SER A 77 12.92 -12.89 -18.46
C SER A 77 12.03 -12.09 -17.50
N PRO A 78 12.42 -11.88 -16.23
CA PRO A 78 11.66 -11.04 -15.29
C PRO A 78 11.43 -9.61 -15.81
N GLN A 79 12.37 -9.05 -16.57
CA GLN A 79 12.24 -7.72 -17.16
C GLN A 79 11.17 -7.68 -18.24
N THR A 80 11.17 -8.66 -19.16
CA THR A 80 10.13 -8.79 -20.18
C THR A 80 8.76 -9.00 -19.54
N MET A 81 8.68 -9.86 -18.52
CA MET A 81 7.41 -10.07 -17.80
C MET A 81 6.92 -8.80 -17.10
N PHE A 82 7.83 -8.02 -16.51
CA PHE A 82 7.48 -6.74 -15.91
C PHE A 82 6.97 -5.72 -16.94
N GLU A 83 7.56 -5.65 -18.13
CA GLU A 83 7.06 -4.82 -19.22
C GLU A 83 5.64 -5.21 -19.67
N ILE A 84 5.36 -6.52 -19.73
CA ILE A 84 4.00 -7.04 -19.98
C ILE A 84 3.03 -6.57 -18.89
N ILE A 85 3.42 -6.68 -17.61
CA ILE A 85 2.59 -6.24 -16.47
C ILE A 85 2.30 -4.74 -16.57
N GLN A 86 3.31 -3.92 -16.86
CA GLN A 86 3.18 -2.47 -17.02
C GLN A 86 2.19 -2.06 -18.12
N SER A 87 2.06 -2.91 -19.15
CA SER A 87 1.18 -2.70 -20.30
C SER A 87 -0.21 -3.35 -20.13
N SER A 88 -0.56 -3.78 -18.91
CA SER A 88 -1.77 -4.55 -18.63
C SER A 88 -2.59 -4.00 -17.47
N MET A 89 -3.80 -4.53 -17.30
CA MET A 89 -4.65 -4.25 -16.14
C MET A 89 -4.09 -4.83 -14.82
N ALA A 90 -3.05 -5.67 -14.88
CA ALA A 90 -2.39 -6.19 -13.68
C ALA A 90 -1.43 -5.17 -13.05
N ARG A 91 -1.16 -4.03 -13.70
CA ARG A 91 -0.31 -2.98 -13.17
C ARG A 91 -0.87 -2.42 -11.86
N ALA A 92 -0.04 -2.36 -10.82
CA ALA A 92 -0.39 -1.78 -9.53
C ALA A 92 0.73 -0.86 -9.01
N GLY A 93 0.35 0.27 -8.40
CA GLY A 93 1.33 1.24 -7.90
C GLY A 93 2.29 0.68 -6.83
N LEU A 94 1.86 -0.33 -6.06
CA LEU A 94 2.71 -1.00 -5.08
C LEU A 94 3.81 -1.84 -5.74
N THR A 95 3.48 -2.58 -6.80
CA THR A 95 4.44 -3.40 -7.54
C THR A 95 5.39 -2.52 -8.34
N ASP A 96 4.90 -1.41 -8.90
CA ASP A 96 5.73 -0.39 -9.57
C ASP A 96 6.80 0.17 -8.61
N PHE A 97 6.39 0.48 -7.37
CA PHE A 97 7.29 0.97 -6.34
C PHE A 97 8.31 -0.09 -5.90
N LYS A 98 7.90 -1.36 -5.76
CA LYS A 98 8.76 -2.43 -5.23
C LYS A 98 9.67 -3.08 -6.26
N ALA A 99 9.30 -3.11 -7.53
CA ALA A 99 10.03 -3.83 -8.57
C ALA A 99 11.54 -3.49 -8.65
N PRO A 100 11.97 -2.21 -8.59
CA PRO A 100 13.39 -1.88 -8.64
C PRO A 100 14.22 -2.48 -7.50
N PHE A 101 13.64 -2.62 -6.31
CA PHE A 101 14.29 -3.22 -5.15
C PHE A 101 14.36 -4.74 -5.29
N ILE A 102 13.25 -5.36 -5.73
CA ILE A 102 13.16 -6.80 -5.98
C ILE A 102 14.21 -7.23 -7.03
N PHE A 103 14.33 -6.50 -8.15
CA PHE A 103 15.32 -6.82 -9.19
C PHE A 103 16.77 -6.63 -8.76
N LYS A 104 17.02 -5.77 -7.76
CA LYS A 104 18.35 -5.59 -7.16
C LYS A 104 18.63 -6.57 -6.01
N GLY A 105 17.64 -7.35 -5.59
CA GLY A 105 17.73 -8.17 -4.38
C GLY A 105 17.85 -7.34 -3.09
N ASP A 106 17.40 -6.09 -3.10
CA ASP A 106 17.39 -5.22 -1.92
C ASP A 106 16.07 -5.41 -1.14
N PHE A 107 16.17 -6.01 0.03
CA PHE A 107 15.04 -6.28 0.92
C PHE A 107 15.12 -5.51 2.23
N SER A 108 15.82 -4.37 2.23
CA SER A 108 15.88 -3.47 3.38
C SER A 108 14.46 -3.10 3.85
N PRO A 109 14.15 -3.20 5.16
CA PRO A 109 12.79 -3.10 5.64
C PRO A 109 12.26 -1.66 5.60
N TYR A 110 11.25 -1.44 4.76
CA TYR A 110 10.39 -0.24 4.82
C TYR A 110 9.14 -0.45 5.69
N PHE A 111 8.75 -1.72 5.84
CA PHE A 111 7.73 -2.21 6.76
C PHE A 111 8.25 -3.54 7.30
N PRO A 112 8.72 -3.60 8.56
CA PRO A 112 9.24 -4.83 9.13
C PRO A 112 8.12 -5.88 9.29
N LEU A 113 8.50 -7.15 9.20
CA LEU A 113 7.64 -8.30 9.54
C LEU A 113 7.45 -8.42 11.05
#